data_AF-K9SZ00-F1
#
_entry.id   AF-K9SZ00-F1
#
_cell.length_a   1.000
_cell.length_b   1.000
_cell.length_c   1.000
_cell.angle_alpha   90.00
_cell.angle_beta   90.00
_cell.angle_gamma   90.00
#
_symmetry.space_group_name_H-M   'P 1'
#
loop_
_entity.id
_entity.type
_entity.pdbx_description
1 polymer ?
#
loop_
_entity_poly.entity_id
_entity_poly.type
_entity_poly.pdbx_seq_one_letter_code
_entity_poly.pdbx_strand_id
1 'polypeptide(L)' 'MYQVIIQTNISSKFHVIAECATKEQALNKFMELVEANKGSSTLKNGSYSIRKKAQ' A
#
# COMPACT_ATOMS: atom_id res chain seq x y z
N MET A 1 4.92 -8.30 -11.15
CA MET A 1 4.55 -8.37 -9.72
C MET A 1 4.05 -7.00 -9.26
N TYR A 2 3.07 -6.95 -8.38
CA TYR A 2 2.51 -5.75 -7.77
C TYR A 2 2.92 -5.69 -6.30
N GLN A 3 3.10 -4.50 -5.76
CA GLN A 3 3.47 -4.31 -4.36
C GLN A 3 2.55 -3.24 -3.75
N VAL A 4 1.99 -3.56 -2.60
CA VAL A 4 1.32 -2.57 -1.75
C VAL A 4 2.40 -1.95 -0.88
N ILE A 5 2.57 -0.65 -1.01
CA ILE A 5 3.54 0.13 -0.27
C ILE A 5 2.81 1.14 0.61
N ILE A 6 3.48 1.55 1.68
CA ILE A 6 3.14 2.73 2.44
C ILE A 6 4.25 3.75 2.28
N GLN A 7 3.86 4.95 1.86
CA GLN A 7 4.76 6.10 1.84
C GLN A 7 4.48 6.94 3.08
N THR A 8 5.47 7.07 3.96
CA THR A 8 5.31 7.95 5.13
C THR A 8 5.61 9.40 4.77
N ASN A 9 4.90 10.38 5.32
CA ASN A 9 5.20 11.80 5.12
C ASN A 9 6.43 12.26 5.92
N ILE A 10 6.76 11.54 6.99
CA ILE A 10 7.89 11.87 7.88
C ILE A 10 9.23 11.45 7.26
N SER A 11 9.20 10.45 6.38
CA SER A 11 10.39 9.94 5.70
C SER A 11 10.01 9.58 4.27
N SER A 12 10.72 10.08 3.26
CA SER A 12 10.54 9.70 1.84
C SER A 12 10.84 8.22 1.55
N LYS A 13 10.91 7.39 2.58
CA LYS A 13 11.05 5.94 2.52
C LYS A 13 9.70 5.31 2.28
N PHE A 14 9.69 4.35 1.36
CA PHE A 14 8.56 3.49 1.08
C PHE A 14 8.77 2.17 1.81
N HIS A 15 7.79 1.73 2.57
CA HIS A 15 7.78 0.38 3.14
C HIS A 15 6.88 -0.52 2.30
N VAL A 16 7.38 -1.67 1.91
CA VAL A 16 6.57 -2.69 1.23
C VAL A 16 5.79 -3.44 2.30
N ILE A 17 4.47 -3.43 2.19
CA ILE A 17 3.56 -4.14 3.09
C ILE A 17 3.27 -5.54 2.56
N ALA A 18 3.01 -5.64 1.25
CA ALA A 18 2.72 -6.91 0.61
C ALA A 18 3.23 -6.92 -0.82
N GLU A 19 3.73 -8.08 -1.26
CA GLU A 19 4.00 -8.36 -2.67
C GLU A 19 2.95 -9.33 -3.18
N CYS A 20 2.28 -8.95 -4.27
CA CYS A 20 1.22 -9.73 -4.90
C CYS A 20 1.61 -10.09 -6.34
N ALA A 21 1.22 -11.27 -6.78
CA ALA A 21 1.41 -11.68 -8.17
C ALA A 21 0.54 -10.87 -9.13
N THR A 22 -0.72 -10.62 -8.74
CA THR A 22 -1.74 -9.95 -9.55
C THR A 22 -2.17 -8.60 -8.99
N LYS A 23 -2.74 -7.75 -9.85
CA LYS A 23 -3.27 -6.43 -9.47
C LYS A 23 -4.45 -6.57 -8.51
N GLU A 24 -5.32 -7.55 -8.74
CA GLU A 24 -6.50 -7.80 -7.91
C GLU A 24 -6.13 -8.17 -6.47
N GLN A 25 -5.11 -9.01 -6.28
CA GLN A 25 -4.62 -9.33 -4.93
C GLN A 25 -4.06 -8.10 -4.22
N ALA A 26 -3.31 -7.25 -4.93
CA ALA A 26 -2.81 -5.99 -4.37
C ALA A 26 -3.93 -5.02 -4.02
N LEU A 27 -4.99 -4.96 -4.85
CA LEU A 27 -6.16 -4.12 -4.60
C LEU A 27 -6.93 -4.60 -3.36
N ASN A 28 -7.16 -5.91 -3.25
CA ASN A 28 -7.85 -6.50 -2.10
C ASN A 28 -7.07 -6.21 -0.80
N LYS A 29 -5.74 -6.40 -0.82
CA LYS A 29 -4.88 -6.09 0.33
C LYS A 29 -4.87 -4.61 0.67
N PHE A 30 -4.87 -3.73 -0.33
CA PHE A 30 -5.01 -2.29 -0.13
C PHE A 30 -6.35 -1.94 0.52
N MET A 31 -7.46 -2.51 0.05
CA MET A 31 -8.79 -2.29 0.64
C MET A 31 -8.85 -2.79 2.09
N GLU A 32 -8.35 -3.99 2.39
CA GLU A 32 -8.26 -4.50 3.77
C GLU A 32 -7.48 -3.53 4.68
N LEU A 33 -6.37 -2.96 4.20
CA LEU A 33 -5.56 -2.00 4.97
C LEU A 33 -6.30 -0.67 5.18
N VAL A 34 -7.06 -0.21 4.18
CA VAL A 34 -7.89 0.98 4.29
C VAL A 34 -9.02 0.76 5.30
N GLU A 35 -9.72 -0.37 5.21
CA GLU A 35 -10.80 -0.76 6.14
C GLU A 35 -10.29 -0.92 7.57
N ALA A 36 -9.17 -1.63 7.76
CA ALA A 36 -8.51 -1.77 9.06
C ALA A 36 -8.09 -0.41 9.65
N ASN A 37 -7.84 0.58 8.79
CA ASN A 37 -7.50 1.95 9.16
C ASN A 37 -8.72 2.89 9.14
N LYS A 38 -9.90 2.37 9.52
CA LYS A 38 -11.17 3.12 9.63
C LYS A 38 -11.62 3.79 8.33
N GLY A 39 -11.35 3.15 7.20
CA GLY A 39 -11.72 3.66 5.87
C GLY A 39 -10.79 4.75 5.34
N SER A 40 -9.64 4.99 5.98
CA SER A 40 -8.69 6.01 5.53
C SER A 40 -7.49 5.39 4.82
N SER A 41 -7.36 5.70 3.52
CA SER A 41 -6.17 5.42 2.72
C SER A 41 -4.96 6.29 3.09
N THR A 42 -5.23 7.35 3.85
CA THR A 42 -4.25 8.28 4.40
C THR A 42 -4.10 8.00 5.89
N LEU A 43 -2.93 7.52 6.28
CA LEU A 43 -2.52 7.47 7.67
C LEU A 43 -2.11 8.87 8.11
N LYS A 44 -2.22 9.15 9.42
CA LYS A 44 -1.72 10.39 10.03
C LYS A 44 -0.28 10.74 9.58
N ASN A 45 0.51 9.71 9.26
CA ASN A 45 1.92 9.83 8.94
C ASN A 45 2.27 9.31 7.54
N GLY A 46 1.31 9.07 6.64
CA GLY A 46 1.58 8.50 5.32
C GLY A 46 0.36 8.12 4.49
N SER A 47 0.56 7.47 3.35
CA SER A 47 -0.51 6.96 2.49
C SER A 47 -0.17 5.58 1.95
N TYR A 48 -1.19 4.73 1.81
CA TYR A 48 -1.06 3.47 1.10
C TYR A 48 -1.04 3.74 -0.41
N SER A 49 -0.27 2.95 -1.15
CA SER A 49 -0.21 3.01 -2.61
C SER A 49 0.11 1.65 -3.18
N ILE A 50 -0.35 1.39 -4.40
CA ILE A 50 -0.01 0.17 -5.13
C ILE A 50 0.98 0.55 -6.22
N ARG A 51 2.16 -0.06 -6.20
CA ARG A 51 3.14 0.08 -7.29
C ARG A 51 3.27 -1.23 -8.05
N LYS A 52 3.55 -1.12 -9.34
CA LYS A 52 4.04 -2.26 -10.12
C LYS A 52 5.54 -2.37 -9.89
N LYS A 53 6.02 -3.55 -9.51
CA LYS A 53 7.46 -3.84 -9.52
C LYS A 53 7.87 -3.86 -10.98
N ALA A 54 8.60 -2.83 -11.42
CA ALA A 54 9.30 -2.87 -12.70
C ALA A 54 10.35 -3.98 -12.58
N GLN A 55 10.32 -4.90 -13.53
CA GLN A 55 11.25 -6.02 -13.63
C GLN A 55 12.48 -5.56 -14.42
#